data_AF-A0A9W6JAA1-F1
#
_entry.id   AF-A0A9W6JAA1-F1
#
_cell.length_a   1.000
_cell.length_b   1.000
_cell.length_c   1.000
_cell.angle_alpha   90.00
_cell.angle_beta   90.00
_cell.angle_gamma   90.00
#
_symmetry.space_group_name_H-M   'P 1'
#
loop_
_entity.id
_entity.type
_entity.pdbx_description
1 polymer ?
#
loop_
_entity_poly.entity_id
_entity_poly.type
_entity_poly.pdbx_seq_one_letter_code
_entity_poly.pdbx_strand_id
1 'polypeptide(L)'
;MPRKPSAACPHDQAQDCPLYWASHGAGGLGCDDGELWRGGCAVDRGLDYTAALARLQSRNPRLVAECAWRREARAARAQGFRNMRAAGLH
;
A
#
# COMPACT_ATOMS: atom_id res chain seq x y z
N MET A 1 5.16 -8.85 5.44
CA MET A 1 5.69 -9.66 4.34
C MET A 1 5.71 -8.80 3.08
N PRO A 2 6.89 -8.47 2.51
CA PRO A 2 6.94 -7.84 1.19
C PRO A 2 6.39 -8.82 0.16
N ARG A 3 5.51 -8.33 -0.72
CA ARG A 3 4.96 -9.06 -1.86
C ARG A 3 5.54 -8.50 -3.16
N LYS A 4 5.51 -9.27 -4.23
CA LYS A 4 5.78 -8.71 -5.56
C LYS A 4 4.59 -7.81 -5.96
N PRO A 5 4.82 -6.58 -6.47
CA PRO A 5 3.76 -5.83 -7.13
C PRO A 5 3.17 -6.67 -8.26
N SER A 6 1.86 -6.61 -8.43
CA SER A 6 1.18 -7.20 -9.59
C SER A 6 0.68 -6.08 -10.49
N ALA A 7 0.28 -6.40 -11.72
CA ALA A 7 -0.39 -5.43 -12.59
C ALA A 7 -1.69 -4.89 -11.95
N ALA A 8 -2.29 -5.65 -11.03
CA ALA A 8 -3.53 -5.30 -10.36
C ALA A 8 -3.33 -4.52 -9.04
N CYS A 9 -2.26 -4.79 -8.27
CA CYS A 9 -1.92 -4.04 -7.05
C CYS A 9 -0.49 -3.47 -7.14
N PRO A 10 -0.31 -2.14 -7.12
CA PRO A 10 0.99 -1.52 -7.29
C PRO A 10 1.89 -1.58 -6.04
N HIS A 11 1.38 -2.10 -4.92
CA HIS A 11 2.08 -2.09 -3.64
C HIS A 11 2.85 -3.39 -3.40
N ASP A 12 4.16 -3.29 -3.21
CA ASP A 12 5.03 -4.36 -2.72
C ASP A 12 5.00 -4.47 -1.18
N GLN A 13 4.71 -3.37 -0.48
CA GLN A 13 4.64 -3.33 0.98
C GLN A 13 3.23 -2.96 1.46
N ALA A 14 2.64 -3.84 2.28
CA ALA A 14 1.29 -3.65 2.82
C ALA A 14 1.15 -2.33 3.62
N GLN A 15 2.22 -1.90 4.28
CA GLN A 15 2.28 -0.64 5.03
C GLN A 15 2.14 0.63 4.19
N ASP A 16 2.28 0.54 2.86
CA ASP A 16 2.02 1.67 1.94
C ASP A 16 0.67 1.55 1.24
N CYS A 17 -0.03 0.44 1.42
CA CYS A 17 -1.29 0.18 0.73
C CYS A 17 -2.45 0.81 1.52
N PRO A 18 -3.16 1.81 0.97
CA PRO A 18 -4.27 2.45 1.68
C PRO A 18 -5.44 1.49 1.92
N LEU A 19 -5.69 0.54 1.01
CA LEU A 19 -6.74 -0.47 1.18
C LEU A 19 -6.41 -1.46 2.30
N TYR A 20 -5.13 -1.78 2.52
CA TYR A 20 -4.71 -2.63 3.63
C TYR A 20 -4.98 -1.94 4.97
N TRP A 21 -4.57 -0.68 5.11
CA TRP A 21 -4.84 0.11 6.31
C TRP A 21 -6.33 0.28 6.57
N ALA A 22 -7.11 0.51 5.51
CA ALA A 22 -8.54 0.69 5.64
C ALA A 22 -9.28 -0.61 6.02
N SER A 23 -8.81 -1.79 5.57
CA SER A 23 -9.30 -3.10 6.06
C SER A 23 -9.02 -3.33 7.55
N HIS A 24 -7.95 -2.75 8.10
CA HIS A 24 -7.56 -2.92 9.50
C HIS A 24 -8.04 -1.77 10.41
N GLY A 25 -8.69 -0.75 9.83
CA GLY A 25 -9.33 0.34 10.57
C GLY A 25 -10.84 0.16 10.68
N ALA A 26 -11.51 1.07 11.39
CA ALA A 26 -12.98 1.05 11.59
C ALA A 26 -13.80 1.44 10.33
N GLY A 27 -13.21 1.41 9.13
CA GLY A 27 -13.74 2.03 7.92
C GLY A 27 -14.46 1.12 6.93
N GLY A 28 -14.27 -0.20 7.01
CA GLY A 28 -14.93 -1.20 6.15
C GLY A 28 -14.66 -1.09 4.64
N LEU A 29 -13.81 -0.15 4.20
CA LEU A 29 -13.47 0.08 2.79
C LEU A 29 -12.02 -0.33 2.54
N GLY A 30 -11.76 -1.59 2.27
CA GLY A 30 -10.39 -2.07 2.06
C GLY A 30 -10.30 -3.23 1.07
N CYS A 31 -9.17 -3.92 1.09
CA CYS A 31 -8.96 -5.13 0.29
C CYS A 31 -9.43 -6.40 1.02
N ASP A 32 -10.56 -6.30 1.72
CA ASP A 32 -11.23 -7.43 2.35
C ASP A 32 -12.43 -7.84 1.48
N ASP A 33 -12.35 -9.03 0.91
CA ASP A 33 -13.38 -9.67 0.08
C ASP A 33 -14.18 -10.73 0.87
N GLY A 34 -14.04 -10.79 2.19
CA GLY A 34 -14.63 -11.83 3.04
C GLY A 34 -13.84 -13.13 3.07
N GLU A 35 -12.71 -13.21 2.36
CA GLU A 35 -11.89 -14.41 2.19
C GLU A 35 -10.50 -14.22 2.82
N LEU A 36 -10.38 -13.41 3.89
CA LEU A 36 -9.12 -13.17 4.61
C LEU A 36 -8.42 -14.45 5.08
N TRP A 37 -9.20 -15.50 5.39
CA TRP A 37 -8.72 -16.81 5.83
C TRP A 37 -8.00 -17.60 4.73
N ARG A 38 -8.24 -17.31 3.44
CA ARG A 38 -7.56 -17.98 2.33
C ARG A 38 -6.09 -17.58 2.17
N GLY A 39 -5.66 -16.54 2.89
CA GLY A 39 -4.33 -15.97 2.74
C GLY A 39 -4.15 -15.22 1.42
N GLY A 40 -3.25 -14.24 1.42
CA GLY A 40 -2.96 -13.43 0.24
C GLY A 40 -3.92 -12.25 0.04
N CYS A 41 -3.64 -11.45 -0.99
CA CYS A 41 -4.34 -10.19 -1.23
C CYS A 41 -5.59 -10.41 -2.08
N ALA A 42 -6.71 -9.82 -1.68
CA ALA A 42 -7.97 -9.87 -2.43
C ALA A 42 -7.83 -9.36 -3.88
N VAL A 43 -6.91 -8.43 -4.13
CA VAL A 43 -6.64 -7.93 -5.49
C VAL A 43 -6.11 -9.03 -6.40
N ASP A 44 -5.28 -9.94 -5.88
CA ASP A 44 -4.80 -11.08 -6.68
C ASP A 44 -5.91 -12.12 -6.94
N ARG A 45 -6.99 -12.05 -6.16
CA ARG A 45 -8.18 -12.90 -6.31
C ARG A 45 -9.27 -12.25 -7.18
N GLY A 46 -9.00 -11.09 -7.79
CA GLY A 46 -9.91 -10.42 -8.72
C GLY A 46 -10.64 -9.19 -8.15
N LEU A 47 -10.32 -8.73 -6.94
CA LEU A 47 -10.82 -7.45 -6.45
C LEU A 47 -10.26 -6.30 -7.31
N ASP A 48 -11.16 -5.45 -7.81
CA ASP A 48 -10.78 -4.24 -8.56
C ASP A 48 -10.17 -3.20 -7.60
N TYR A 49 -8.84 -3.14 -7.61
CA TYR A 49 -8.07 -2.20 -6.80
C TYR A 49 -8.43 -0.75 -7.08
N THR A 50 -8.63 -0.39 -8.36
CA THR A 50 -8.87 1.00 -8.78
C THR A 50 -10.23 1.46 -8.28
N ALA A 51 -11.25 0.63 -8.46
CA ALA A 51 -12.59 0.92 -7.95
C ALA A 51 -12.62 1.01 -6.41
N ALA A 52 -11.96 0.08 -5.72
CA ALA A 52 -11.87 0.10 -4.27
C ALA A 52 -11.11 1.35 -3.76
N LEU A 53 -10.00 1.71 -4.41
CA LEU A 53 -9.23 2.90 -4.07
C LEU A 53 -10.04 4.18 -4.31
N ALA A 54 -10.79 4.28 -5.40
CA ALA A 54 -11.65 5.43 -5.68
C ALA A 54 -12.74 5.60 -4.61
N ARG A 55 -13.34 4.49 -4.16
CA ARG A 55 -14.31 4.50 -3.03
C ARG A 55 -13.66 4.91 -1.72
N LEU A 56 -12.45 4.43 -1.45
CA LEU A 56 -11.72 4.84 -0.26
C LEU A 56 -11.33 6.32 -0.31
N GLN A 57 -10.86 6.80 -1.46
CA GLN A 57 -10.48 8.20 -1.68
C GLN A 57 -11.65 9.15 -1.45
N SER A 58 -12.87 8.79 -1.89
CA SER A 58 -14.05 9.64 -1.69
C SER A 58 -14.50 9.71 -0.23
N ARG A 59 -14.30 8.64 0.55
CA ARG A 59 -14.72 8.59 1.96
C ARG A 59 -13.65 9.04 2.95
N ASN A 60 -12.38 8.75 2.66
CA ASN A 60 -11.24 9.07 3.52
C ASN A 60 -10.01 9.47 2.68
N PRO A 61 -10.04 10.67 2.07
CA PRO A 61 -8.91 11.16 1.27
C PRO A 61 -7.63 11.34 2.09
N ARG A 62 -7.76 11.61 3.40
CA ARG A 62 -6.62 11.77 4.31
C ARG A 62 -5.80 10.50 4.42
N LEU A 63 -6.45 9.34 4.59
CA LEU A 63 -5.73 8.07 4.71
C LEU A 63 -4.92 7.75 3.45
N VAL A 64 -5.50 7.97 2.27
CA VAL A 64 -4.82 7.75 0.99
C VAL A 64 -3.63 8.70 0.84
N ALA A 65 -3.81 9.99 1.15
CA ALA A 65 -2.72 10.97 1.13
C ALA A 65 -1.59 10.63 2.12
N GLU A 66 -1.94 10.17 3.32
CA GLU A 66 -0.97 9.77 4.33
C GLU A 66 -0.14 8.55 3.88
N CYS A 67 -0.79 7.56 3.25
CA CYS A 67 -0.10 6.41 2.68
C CYS A 67 0.85 6.82 1.55
N ALA A 68 0.43 7.72 0.67
CA ALA A 68 1.27 8.27 -0.40
C ALA A 68 2.50 9.01 0.17
N TRP A 69 2.29 9.87 1.15
CA TRP A 69 3.37 10.60 1.82
C TRP A 69 4.38 9.67 2.50
N ARG A 70 3.91 8.65 3.23
CA ARG A 70 4.79 7.65 3.87
C ARG A 70 5.63 6.88 2.85
N ARG A 71 5.05 6.54 1.69
CA ARG A 71 5.75 5.87 0.59
C ARG A 71 6.87 6.75 0.04
N GLU A 72 6.58 8.03 -0.21
CA GLU A 72 7.57 9.01 -0.69
C GLU A 72 8.69 9.23 0.32
N ALA A 73 8.36 9.40 1.60
CA ALA A 73 9.34 9.57 2.67
C ALA A 73 10.28 8.36 2.78
N ARG A 74 9.76 7.14 2.62
CA ARG A 74 10.60 5.92 2.59
C ARG A 74 11.49 5.87 1.35
N ALA A 75 10.96 6.22 0.19
CA ALA A 75 11.74 6.27 -1.05
C ALA A 75 12.89 7.28 -0.96
N ALA A 76 12.63 8.46 -0.39
CA ALA A 76 13.63 9.49 -0.13
C ALA A 76 14.71 9.01 0.85
N ARG A 77 14.32 8.35 1.94
CA ARG A 77 15.27 7.77 2.90
C ARG A 77 16.13 6.68 2.26
N ALA A 78 15.52 5.80 1.47
CA ALA A 78 16.24 4.77 0.73
C ALA A 78 17.23 5.37 -0.29
N GLN A 79 16.85 6.47 -0.95
CA GLN A 79 17.76 7.21 -1.81
C GLN A 79 18.93 7.83 -1.04
N GLY A 80 18.68 8.40 0.13
CA GLY A 80 19.73 8.92 1.02
C GLY A 80 20.77 7.86 1.37
N PHE A 81 20.33 6.65 1.74
CA PHE A 81 21.24 5.52 1.98
C PHE A 81 22.05 5.12 0.76
N ARG A 82 21.44 5.10 -0.43
CA ARG A 82 22.16 4.84 -1.69
C ARG A 82 23.22 5.89 -1.96
N ASN A 83 22.92 7.16 -1.73
CA ASN A 83 23.85 8.27 -1.92
C ASN A 83 25.03 8.20 -0.94
N MET A 84 24.77 7.94 0.35
CA MET A 84 25.85 7.77 1.34
C MET A 84 26.78 6.62 0.97
N ARG A 85 26.19 5.47 0.58
CA ARG A 85 26.96 4.31 0.11
C ARG A 85 27.81 4.63 -1.12
N ALA A 86 27.26 5.35 -2.10
CA ALA A 86 27.98 5.76 -3.30
C ALA A 86 29.11 6.76 -2.99
N ALA A 87 28.92 7.61 -1.99
CA ALA A 87 29.93 8.55 -1.51
C ALA A 87 31.00 7.92 -0.59
N GLY A 88 30.91 6.62 -0.30
CA GLY A 88 31.82 5.94 0.63
C GLY A 88 31.61 6.32 2.09
N LEU A 89 30.49 6.95 2.43
CA LEU A 89 30.07 7.25 3.80
C LEU A 89 29.25 6.05 4.31
N HIS A 90 29.88 5.12 5.03
CA HIS A 90 29.24 3.93 5.61
C HIS A 90 29.56 3.77 7.09
#